data_AF-G0MVM0-F1
#
_entry.id   AF-G0MVM0-F1
#
_cell.length_a   1.000
_cell.length_b   1.000
_cell.length_c   1.000
_cell.angle_alpha   90.00
_cell.angle_beta   90.00
_cell.angle_gamma   90.00
#
_symmetry.space_group_name_H-M   'P 1'
#
loop_
_entity.id
_entity.type
_entity.pdbx_description
1 polymer ?
#
loop_
_entity_poly.entity_id
_entity_poly.type
_entity_poly.pdbx_seq_one_letter_code
_entity_poly.pdbx_strand_id
1 'polypeptide(L)'
;MFPAVAIFLAAVSVSNACVPTATTTTTVPCCTMLSQSALPRRAPSVTTYQQCSVLQRVSSTCPVDGIVVCDAAQETNPSSIILEFFNSAGTVVRTASLSGSPATSVTVKVVCQNGVWRVPESTGSTTYFNIASVSCSQTGSQGTDRGYVIGTAI
;
A
#
# COMPACT_ATOMS: atom_id res chain seq x y z
N MET A 1 -50.84 -75.94 -6.69
CA MET A 1 -50.97 -74.97 -5.57
C MET A 1 -49.77 -74.04 -5.66
N PHE A 2 -50.01 -72.76 -5.87
CA PHE A 2 -49.05 -71.76 -6.35
C PHE A 2 -47.97 -71.41 -5.29
N PRO A 3 -46.68 -71.26 -5.66
CA PRO A 3 -45.75 -70.47 -4.86
C PRO A 3 -45.72 -69.02 -5.37
N ALA A 4 -45.86 -68.10 -4.43
CA ALA A 4 -45.96 -66.66 -4.63
C ALA A 4 -44.67 -66.06 -5.23
N VAL A 5 -44.85 -65.21 -6.25
CA VAL A 5 -43.79 -64.36 -6.81
C VAL A 5 -43.63 -63.14 -5.89
N ALA A 6 -42.50 -63.05 -5.19
CA ALA A 6 -42.13 -61.87 -4.40
C ALA A 6 -41.38 -60.88 -5.30
N ILE A 7 -42.02 -59.76 -5.63
CA ILE A 7 -41.40 -58.64 -6.35
C ILE A 7 -40.74 -57.73 -5.32
N PHE A 8 -39.40 -57.69 -5.30
CA PHE A 8 -38.64 -56.71 -4.52
C PHE A 8 -38.56 -55.39 -5.29
N LEU A 9 -39.27 -54.35 -4.81
CA LEU A 9 -39.01 -52.97 -5.21
C LEU A 9 -37.73 -52.49 -4.51
N ALA A 10 -36.63 -52.37 -5.25
CA ALA A 10 -35.44 -51.67 -4.78
C ALA A 10 -35.66 -50.15 -4.93
N ALA A 11 -35.77 -49.43 -3.81
CA ALA A 11 -35.80 -47.99 -3.78
C ALA A 11 -34.42 -47.44 -4.18
N VAL A 12 -34.33 -46.75 -5.32
CA VAL A 12 -33.13 -46.01 -5.73
C VAL A 12 -33.08 -44.73 -4.91
N SER A 13 -32.22 -44.70 -3.89
CA SER A 13 -31.89 -43.46 -3.19
C SER A 13 -30.98 -42.62 -4.08
N VAL A 14 -31.55 -41.63 -4.77
CA VAL A 14 -30.78 -40.62 -5.48
C VAL A 14 -30.10 -39.75 -4.43
N SER A 15 -28.85 -40.07 -4.12
CA SER A 15 -28.02 -39.23 -3.27
C SER A 15 -27.68 -37.98 -4.09
N ASN A 16 -28.39 -36.88 -3.81
CA ASN A 16 -27.97 -35.54 -4.20
C ASN A 16 -26.69 -35.21 -3.43
N ALA A 17 -25.56 -35.77 -3.86
CA ALA A 17 -24.25 -35.37 -3.37
C ALA A 17 -23.97 -33.99 -3.95
N CYS A 18 -24.33 -32.94 -3.21
CA CYS A 18 -23.70 -31.63 -3.36
C CYS A 18 -22.21 -31.84 -3.07
N VAL A 19 -21.43 -32.06 -4.13
CA VAL A 19 -19.97 -31.99 -4.07
C VAL A 19 -19.66 -30.57 -3.59
N PRO A 20 -19.02 -30.39 -2.42
CA PRO A 20 -18.60 -29.06 -2.02
C PRO A 20 -17.51 -28.64 -3.01
N THR A 21 -17.83 -27.71 -3.90
CA THR A 21 -16.83 -26.98 -4.66
C THR A 21 -15.93 -26.29 -3.65
N ALA A 22 -14.71 -26.81 -3.47
CA ALA A 22 -13.68 -26.15 -2.69
C ALA A 22 -13.29 -24.88 -3.45
N THR A 23 -13.90 -23.76 -3.08
CA THR A 23 -13.46 -22.45 -3.52
C THR A 23 -12.13 -22.17 -2.83
N THR A 24 -11.01 -22.36 -3.54
CA THR A 24 -9.71 -21.87 -3.10
C THR A 24 -9.75 -20.35 -3.12
N THR A 25 -10.16 -19.73 -2.02
CA THR A 25 -9.94 -18.30 -1.79
C THR A 25 -8.46 -18.11 -1.51
N THR A 26 -7.66 -17.78 -2.53
CA THR A 26 -6.35 -17.19 -2.29
C THR A 26 -6.58 -15.79 -1.73
N THR A 27 -6.75 -15.67 -0.42
CA THR A 27 -6.72 -14.38 0.26
C THR A 27 -5.29 -13.88 0.20
N VAL A 28 -4.95 -13.11 -0.85
CA VAL A 28 -3.71 -12.34 -0.85
C VAL A 28 -3.74 -11.49 0.41
N PRO A 29 -2.77 -11.66 1.34
CA PRO A 29 -2.81 -10.90 2.57
C PRO A 29 -2.58 -9.43 2.23
N CYS A 30 -3.60 -8.62 2.51
CA CYS A 30 -3.51 -7.18 2.43
C CYS A 30 -2.52 -6.66 3.47
N CYS A 31 -2.05 -5.44 3.24
CA CYS A 31 -1.20 -4.76 4.21
C CYS A 31 -2.07 -4.14 5.31
N THR A 32 -1.43 -3.75 6.40
CA THR A 32 -2.04 -2.77 7.29
C THR A 32 -2.26 -1.47 6.51
N MET A 33 -3.36 -0.78 6.80
CA MET A 33 -3.63 0.54 6.22
C MET A 33 -2.41 1.44 6.45
N LEU A 34 -2.03 2.22 5.44
CA LEU A 34 -0.99 3.22 5.63
C LEU A 34 -1.38 4.12 6.80
N SER A 35 -0.41 4.49 7.60
CA SER A 35 -0.65 5.31 8.79
C SER A 35 0.67 5.85 9.29
N GLN A 36 0.62 6.67 10.34
CA GLN A 36 1.82 7.13 11.03
C GLN A 36 2.58 5.98 11.71
N SER A 37 1.95 4.83 11.99
CA SER A 37 2.61 3.66 12.58
C SER A 37 3.06 2.62 11.54
N ALA A 38 2.32 2.45 10.44
CA ALA A 38 2.66 1.49 9.40
C ALA A 38 3.78 1.99 8.46
N LEU A 39 3.83 3.30 8.21
CA LEU A 39 4.90 3.95 7.45
C LEU A 39 5.28 5.28 8.12
N PRO A 40 5.98 5.22 9.27
CA PRO A 40 6.33 6.40 10.05
C PRO A 40 7.16 7.41 9.27
N ARG A 41 6.93 8.69 9.58
CA ARG A 41 7.79 9.77 9.10
C ARG A 41 9.14 9.69 9.81
N ARG A 42 10.22 9.97 9.08
CA ARG A 42 11.56 10.14 9.63
C ARG A 42 12.31 11.30 8.99
N ALA A 43 13.46 11.62 9.59
CA ALA A 43 14.39 12.60 9.04
C ALA A 43 14.89 12.22 7.65
N PRO A 44 15.08 13.23 6.76
CA PRO A 44 15.63 12.99 5.44
C PRO A 44 17.07 12.50 5.56
N SER A 45 17.53 11.81 4.52
CA SER A 45 18.92 11.38 4.43
C SER A 45 19.86 12.57 4.20
N VAL A 46 19.35 13.65 3.61
CA VAL A 46 20.09 14.86 3.26
C VAL A 46 19.76 15.99 4.25
N THR A 47 20.78 16.48 4.95
CA THR A 47 20.63 17.46 6.05
C THR A 47 20.23 18.87 5.60
N THR A 48 20.37 19.19 4.31
CA THR A 48 19.93 20.48 3.75
C THR A 48 18.42 20.58 3.59
N TYR A 49 17.72 19.46 3.68
CA TYR A 49 16.26 19.39 3.63
C TYR A 49 15.67 19.36 5.03
N GLN A 50 14.58 20.10 5.21
CA GLN A 50 13.85 20.18 6.46
C GLN A 50 12.52 19.42 6.35
N GLN A 51 12.10 18.74 7.43
CA GLN A 51 10.88 17.92 7.51
C GLN A 51 9.61 18.78 7.63
N CYS A 52 9.42 19.63 6.64
CA CYS A 52 8.53 20.76 6.74
C CYS A 52 7.43 20.68 5.70
N SER A 53 7.68 19.92 4.65
CA SER A 53 6.67 19.45 3.73
C SER A 53 5.54 18.70 4.43
N VAL A 54 4.37 18.74 3.80
CA VAL A 54 3.18 18.03 4.22
C VAL A 54 3.23 16.62 3.66
N LEU A 55 3.33 15.66 4.58
CA LEU A 55 3.25 14.23 4.24
C LEU A 55 1.81 13.76 4.38
N GLN A 56 1.30 13.16 3.32
CA GLN A 56 0.02 12.47 3.31
C GLN A 56 0.21 11.03 2.83
N ARG A 57 -0.51 10.13 3.48
CA ARG A 57 -0.57 8.71 3.11
C ARG A 57 -2.02 8.37 2.82
N VAL A 58 -2.26 7.67 1.72
CA VAL A 58 -3.60 7.30 1.26
C VAL A 58 -3.63 5.83 0.91
N SER A 59 -4.56 5.10 1.51
CA SER A 59 -4.84 3.71 1.18
C SER A 59 -6.31 3.38 1.47
N SER A 60 -6.79 2.24 0.97
CA SER A 60 -8.11 1.72 1.27
C SER A 60 -8.09 0.80 2.50
N THR A 61 -9.25 0.28 2.90
CA THR A 61 -9.36 -0.81 3.88
C THR A 61 -8.92 -2.12 3.21
N CYS A 62 -7.99 -2.86 3.80
CA CYS A 62 -7.33 -4.02 3.17
C CYS A 62 -6.61 -3.64 1.85
N PRO A 63 -5.62 -2.74 1.90
CA PRO A 63 -5.02 -2.20 0.69
C PRO A 63 -4.14 -3.21 -0.05
N VAL A 64 -4.28 -3.19 -1.38
CA VAL A 64 -3.35 -3.79 -2.34
C VAL A 64 -2.39 -2.74 -2.91
N ASP A 65 -2.73 -1.46 -2.77
CA ASP A 65 -1.93 -0.31 -3.16
C ASP A 65 -2.21 0.91 -2.26
N GLY A 66 -1.39 1.92 -2.44
CA GLY A 66 -1.49 3.19 -1.73
C GLY A 66 -0.70 4.27 -2.43
N ILE A 67 -0.88 5.50 -1.98
CA ILE A 67 -0.15 6.67 -2.46
C ILE A 67 0.47 7.38 -1.26
N VAL A 68 1.70 7.82 -1.45
CA VAL A 68 2.37 8.74 -0.53
C VAL A 68 2.63 10.04 -1.27
N VAL A 69 2.13 11.13 -0.69
CA VAL A 69 2.22 12.48 -1.23
C VAL A 69 3.11 13.31 -0.32
N CYS A 70 4.00 14.07 -0.93
CA CYS A 70 4.83 15.06 -0.27
C CYS A 70 4.59 16.43 -0.90
N ASP A 71 3.81 17.26 -0.22
CA ASP A 71 3.48 18.62 -0.67
C ASP A 71 4.37 19.65 0.01
N ALA A 72 4.61 20.77 -0.68
CA ALA A 72 5.18 21.96 -0.04
C ALA A 72 4.33 22.37 1.17
N ALA A 73 4.99 22.82 2.24
CA ALA A 73 4.31 23.56 3.29
C ALA A 73 3.58 24.77 2.71
N GLN A 74 2.40 25.06 3.26
CA GLN A 74 1.67 26.27 2.92
C GLN A 74 2.51 27.50 3.22
N GLU A 75 2.40 28.53 2.37
CA GLU A 75 3.11 29.80 2.53
C GLU A 75 4.65 29.68 2.48
N THR A 76 5.16 28.62 1.83
CA THR A 76 6.59 28.43 1.59
C THR A 76 6.92 28.44 0.10
N ASN A 77 8.16 28.78 -0.25
CA ASN A 77 8.66 28.79 -1.63
C ASN A 77 9.92 27.92 -1.77
N PRO A 78 9.81 26.59 -1.56
CA PRO A 78 10.97 25.73 -1.66
C PRO A 78 11.45 25.63 -3.12
N SER A 79 12.77 25.59 -3.32
CA SER A 79 13.37 25.32 -4.63
C SER A 79 13.37 23.82 -4.97
N SER A 80 13.16 22.96 -3.97
CA SER A 80 12.97 21.53 -4.16
C SER A 80 12.21 20.85 -3.03
N ILE A 81 11.55 19.75 -3.36
CA ILE A 81 10.90 18.81 -2.46
C ILE A 81 11.44 17.42 -2.76
N ILE A 82 11.69 16.64 -1.71
CA ILE A 82 12.09 15.23 -1.81
C ILE A 82 11.16 14.35 -0.97
N LEU A 83 10.83 13.19 -1.54
CA LEU A 83 10.12 12.09 -0.93
C LEU A 83 11.05 10.87 -0.96
N GLU A 84 11.51 10.44 0.21
CA GLU A 84 12.46 9.35 0.37
C GLU A 84 11.80 8.17 1.07
N PHE A 85 12.02 6.96 0.55
CA PHE A 85 11.54 5.72 1.15
C PHE A 85 12.72 4.95 1.72
N PHE A 86 12.56 4.42 2.92
CA PHE A 86 13.61 3.70 3.62
C PHE A 86 13.17 2.28 3.94
N ASN A 87 14.12 1.34 3.84
CA ASN A 87 13.92 -0.02 4.33
C ASN A 87 14.04 -0.09 5.87
N SER A 88 13.86 -1.28 6.43
CA SER A 88 13.98 -1.52 7.88
C SER A 88 15.38 -1.28 8.45
N ALA A 89 16.42 -1.35 7.61
CA ALA A 89 17.80 -1.00 7.99
C ALA A 89 18.06 0.52 7.95
N GLY A 90 17.07 1.32 7.56
CA GLY A 90 17.18 2.77 7.48
C GLY A 90 17.92 3.29 6.23
N THR A 91 18.17 2.44 5.23
CA THR A 91 18.76 2.81 3.95
C THR A 91 17.68 3.36 3.00
N VAL A 92 17.99 4.43 2.26
CA VAL A 92 17.12 4.95 1.19
C VAL A 92 17.05 3.93 0.06
N VAL A 93 15.84 3.44 -0.25
CA VAL A 93 15.59 2.51 -1.37
C VAL A 93 14.91 3.17 -2.56
N ARG A 94 14.36 4.38 -2.38
CA ARG A 94 13.87 5.22 -3.45
C ARG A 94 13.86 6.68 -3.02
N THR A 95 14.23 7.55 -3.94
CA THR A 95 14.02 8.99 -3.84
C THR A 95 13.16 9.43 -5.03
N ALA A 96 12.14 10.23 -4.76
CA ALA A 96 11.44 11.02 -5.75
C ALA A 96 11.59 12.49 -5.39
N SER A 97 11.81 13.34 -6.39
CA SER A 97 12.10 14.75 -6.16
C SER A 97 11.47 15.63 -7.22
N LEU A 98 11.07 16.83 -6.83
CA LEU A 98 10.69 17.89 -7.73
C LEU A 98 11.55 19.11 -7.44
N SER A 99 12.17 19.66 -8.48
CA SER A 99 12.89 20.93 -8.44
C SER A 99 12.13 21.99 -9.22
N GLY A 100 12.16 23.22 -8.74
CA GLY A 100 11.45 24.36 -9.32
C GLY A 100 11.18 25.40 -8.25
N SER A 101 10.90 26.65 -8.63
CA SER A 101 10.61 27.72 -7.68
C SER A 101 9.22 28.32 -7.96
N PRO A 102 8.16 27.88 -7.26
CA PRO A 102 8.16 26.90 -6.17
C PRO A 102 8.04 25.45 -6.66
N ALA A 103 8.72 24.52 -5.98
CA ALA A 103 8.40 23.10 -6.03
C ALA A 103 7.12 22.87 -5.23
N THR A 104 6.17 22.10 -5.77
CA THR A 104 4.80 22.02 -5.21
C THR A 104 4.47 20.67 -4.60
N SER A 105 4.63 19.57 -5.34
CA SER A 105 4.22 18.24 -4.87
C SER A 105 5.00 17.11 -5.55
N VAL A 106 5.29 16.06 -4.79
CA VAL A 106 5.81 14.78 -5.29
C VAL A 106 4.88 13.66 -4.81
N THR A 107 4.41 12.85 -5.75
CA THR A 107 3.49 11.75 -5.48
C THR A 107 4.10 10.43 -5.92
N VAL A 108 4.07 9.43 -5.04
CA VAL A 108 4.57 8.09 -5.33
C VAL A 108 3.54 7.02 -4.97
N LYS A 109 3.25 6.16 -5.94
CA LYS A 109 2.46 4.94 -5.73
C LYS A 109 3.31 3.87 -5.02
N VAL A 110 2.75 3.28 -3.98
CA VAL A 110 3.26 2.11 -3.27
C VAL A 110 2.29 0.94 -3.45
N VAL A 111 2.81 -0.27 -3.36
CA VAL A 111 2.02 -1.49 -3.50
C VAL A 111 2.14 -2.33 -2.25
N CYS A 112 1.08 -3.06 -1.94
CA CYS A 112 1.14 -4.11 -0.95
C CYS A 112 1.40 -5.46 -1.64
N GLN A 113 2.41 -6.18 -1.16
CA GLN A 113 2.64 -7.56 -1.59
C GLN A 113 2.85 -8.44 -0.37
N ASN A 114 1.95 -9.41 -0.19
CA ASN A 114 1.98 -10.37 0.92
C ASN A 114 2.06 -9.70 2.30
N GLY A 115 1.24 -8.67 2.54
CA GLY A 115 1.22 -7.93 3.80
C GLY A 115 2.40 -6.97 4.00
N VAL A 116 3.31 -6.83 3.03
CA VAL A 116 4.46 -5.93 3.10
C VAL A 116 4.32 -4.77 2.13
N TRP A 117 4.45 -3.55 2.63
CA TRP A 117 4.51 -2.35 1.81
C TRP A 117 5.80 -2.29 1.00
N ARG A 118 5.65 -1.96 -0.28
CA ARG A 118 6.76 -1.85 -1.21
C ARG A 118 6.63 -0.63 -2.11
N VAL A 119 7.77 -0.13 -2.56
CA VAL A 119 7.86 0.97 -3.52
C VAL A 119 8.58 0.48 -4.78
N PRO A 120 8.09 0.82 -5.99
CA PRO A 120 8.82 0.47 -7.21
C PRO A 120 10.09 1.31 -7.32
N GLU A 121 11.16 0.78 -7.90
CA GLU A 121 12.46 1.45 -8.05
C GLU A 121 12.34 2.84 -8.71
N SER A 122 11.47 2.94 -9.71
CA SER A 122 11.12 4.17 -10.40
C SER A 122 9.65 4.12 -10.84
N THR A 123 9.12 5.23 -11.35
CA THR A 123 7.73 5.27 -11.85
C THR A 123 7.56 4.30 -13.01
N GLY A 124 6.63 3.35 -12.87
CA GLY A 124 6.39 2.29 -13.87
C GLY A 124 7.31 1.07 -13.76
N SER A 125 8.25 1.03 -12.81
CA SER A 125 9.11 -0.15 -12.60
C SER A 125 8.34 -1.35 -12.06
N THR A 126 8.75 -2.55 -12.46
CA THR A 126 8.29 -3.84 -11.92
C THR A 126 9.21 -4.40 -10.84
N THR A 127 10.34 -3.73 -10.56
CA THR A 127 11.25 -4.04 -9.45
C THR A 127 10.80 -3.26 -8.22
N TYR A 128 10.62 -3.96 -7.09
CA TYR A 128 10.07 -3.41 -5.86
C TYR A 128 11.00 -3.60 -4.66
N PHE A 129 11.08 -2.56 -3.83
CA PHE A 129 11.82 -2.59 -2.57
C PHE A 129 10.88 -2.54 -1.37
N ASN A 130 11.20 -3.28 -0.31
CA ASN A 130 10.47 -3.21 0.96
C ASN A 130 10.70 -1.85 1.62
N ILE A 131 9.62 -1.27 2.15
CA ILE A 131 9.66 0.01 2.85
C ILE A 131 9.18 -0.15 4.29
N ALA A 132 9.78 0.61 5.19
CA ALA A 132 9.47 0.62 6.62
C ALA A 132 9.27 2.03 7.17
N SER A 133 9.79 3.06 6.50
CA SER A 133 9.58 4.46 6.88
C SER A 133 9.74 5.37 5.67
N VAL A 134 9.34 6.62 5.82
CA VAL A 134 9.35 7.62 4.75
C VAL A 134 9.83 8.96 5.27
N SER A 135 10.55 9.73 4.45
CA SER A 135 10.78 11.15 4.69
C SER A 135 10.12 11.96 3.60
N CYS A 136 9.53 13.08 3.99
CA CYS A 136 8.99 14.09 3.12
C CYS A 136 9.57 15.41 3.59
N SER A 137 10.30 16.09 2.73
CA SER A 137 11.08 17.24 3.13
C SER A 137 11.31 18.20 1.97
N GLN A 138 11.56 19.45 2.29
CA GLN A 138 11.77 20.54 1.35
C GLN A 138 12.92 21.41 1.79
N THR A 139 13.41 22.24 0.88
CA THR A 139 14.36 23.30 1.21
C THR A 139 13.67 24.51 1.82
N GLY A 140 14.29 25.11 2.85
CA GLY A 140 14.14 26.53 3.17
C GLY A 140 12.91 26.95 3.98
N SER A 141 12.17 26.04 4.64
CA SER A 141 11.03 26.42 5.50
C SER A 141 10.63 25.36 6.52
N GLN A 142 9.69 25.69 7.42
CA GLN A 142 9.07 24.84 8.47
C GLN A 142 7.61 24.43 8.14
N GLY A 143 7.16 23.23 8.54
CA GLY A 143 5.76 22.76 8.32
C GLY A 143 5.44 21.38 8.95
N THR A 144 4.33 20.72 8.58
CA THR A 144 3.62 19.71 9.43
C THR A 144 3.26 18.37 8.73
N ASP A 145 2.96 17.28 9.47
CA ASP A 145 2.45 15.98 8.94
C ASP A 145 0.90 15.95 9.04
N ARG A 146 0.18 15.70 7.94
CA ARG A 146 -1.30 15.66 7.93
C ARG A 146 -1.88 14.28 8.28
N GLY A 147 -1.04 13.30 8.60
CA GLY A 147 -1.46 11.97 9.00
C GLY A 147 -1.92 11.11 7.82
N TYR A 148 -3.00 10.36 8.04
CA TYR A 148 -3.54 9.39 7.09
C TYR A 148 -4.94 9.78 6.64
N VAL A 149 -5.20 9.64 5.34
CA VAL A 149 -6.51 9.89 4.74
C VAL A 149 -6.99 8.60 4.09
N ILE A 150 -8.21 8.16 4.42
CA ILE A 150 -8.85 7.01 3.77
C ILE A 150 -9.26 7.43 2.36
N GLY A 151 -8.84 6.68 1.35
CA GLY A 151 -9.19 6.93 -0.03
C GLY A 151 -8.67 5.83 -0.95
N THR A 152 -9.20 5.74 -2.16
CA THR A 152 -8.68 4.84 -3.19
C THR A 152 -7.52 5.52 -3.90
N ALA A 153 -6.36 4.86 -3.93
CA ALA A 153 -5.26 5.22 -4.81
C ALA A 153 -5.67 4.91 -6.26
N ILE A 154 -5.87 5.94 -7.09
CA ILE A 154 -6.09 5.78 -8.54
C ILE A 154 -4.75 5.65 -9.27
#